data_AF-A0A1X1YLE1-F1
#
_entry.id   AF-A0A1X1YLE1-F1
#
_cell.length_a   1.000
_cell.length_b   1.000
_cell.length_c   1.000
_cell.angle_alpha   90.00
_cell.angle_beta   90.00
_cell.angle_gamma   90.00
#
_symmetry.space_group_name_H-M   'P 1'
#
loop_
_entity.id
_entity.type
_entity.pdbx_description
1 polymer ?
#
loop_
_entity_poly.entity_id
_entity_poly.type
_entity_poly.pdbx_seq_one_letter_code
_entity_poly.pdbx_strand_id
1 'polypeptide(L)'
;MSASPAHRAWLDNIDRHAVAPQAVAEIVRGQLITRDSFRALDAMAQITDPDGKSFFVIPRGTGGDDARRAVLLTYLFNAGTGYARSGARCDFRETPYGAAEVRRIIARQHANRWSYAAVRGICNTGGCLVTTPNGVLMALGGNRIHTQFSHRGGTMWGDLFLVNADRVADPAGRLRDIVESGRLGPGGPDLSRLLHHEEIHAQQWAELGPIRMPARYLAEEAKARILGGINRFEKDAGPSDGGYR
;
A
#
# COMPACT_ATOMS: atom_id res chain seq x y z
N MET A 1 22.51 -13.03 19.63
CA MET A 1 21.26 -13.37 18.92
C MET A 1 21.54 -13.38 17.42
N SER A 2 21.02 -14.37 16.68
CA SER A 2 21.15 -14.42 15.22
C SER A 2 20.26 -13.37 14.56
N ALA A 3 20.65 -12.92 13.36
CA ALA A 3 19.83 -12.00 12.57
C ALA A 3 18.50 -12.65 12.20
N SER A 4 17.44 -11.84 12.18
CA SER A 4 16.11 -12.24 11.72
C SER A 4 16.18 -12.78 10.27
N PRO A 5 15.45 -13.85 9.90
CA PRO A 5 15.33 -14.30 8.52
C PRO A 5 14.90 -13.17 7.58
N ALA A 6 13.91 -12.37 7.96
CA ALA A 6 13.46 -11.22 7.19
C ALA A 6 14.55 -10.15 7.02
N HIS A 7 15.43 -9.94 8.01
CA HIS A 7 16.59 -9.06 7.85
C HIS A 7 17.57 -9.58 6.81
N ARG A 8 17.80 -10.89 6.71
CA ARG A 8 18.65 -11.47 5.65
C ARG A 8 18.02 -11.26 4.28
N ALA A 9 16.72 -11.56 4.15
CA ALA A 9 16.00 -11.35 2.90
C ALA A 9 15.96 -9.87 2.46
N TRP A 10 15.93 -8.92 3.40
CA TRP A 10 16.09 -7.50 3.08
C TRP A 10 17.46 -7.18 2.45
N LEU A 11 18.54 -7.76 2.97
CA LEU A 11 19.88 -7.62 2.36
C LEU A 11 19.91 -8.24 0.96
N ASP A 12 19.31 -9.41 0.78
CA ASP A 12 19.23 -10.06 -0.54
C ASP A 12 18.43 -9.19 -1.55
N ASN A 13 17.39 -8.48 -1.10
CA ASN A 13 16.63 -7.56 -1.95
C ASN A 13 17.41 -6.29 -2.28
N ILE A 14 18.21 -5.76 -1.33
CA ILE A 14 19.15 -4.66 -1.58
C ILE A 14 20.11 -5.02 -2.71
N ASP A 15 20.69 -6.22 -2.64
CA ASP A 15 21.66 -6.70 -3.63
C ASP A 15 20.97 -6.96 -4.98
N ARG A 16 19.81 -7.63 -4.98
CA ARG A 16 19.00 -7.89 -6.18
C ARG A 16 18.62 -6.62 -6.92
N HIS A 17 18.38 -5.53 -6.20
CA HIS A 17 17.99 -4.24 -6.77
C HIS A 17 19.16 -3.28 -6.95
N ALA A 18 20.39 -3.72 -6.71
CA ALA A 18 21.60 -2.93 -6.84
C ALA A 18 21.49 -1.57 -6.11
N VAL A 19 20.90 -1.58 -4.91
CA VAL A 19 20.71 -0.35 -4.12
C VAL A 19 22.07 0.18 -3.70
N ALA A 20 22.31 1.47 -3.94
CA ALA A 20 23.57 2.12 -3.60
C ALA A 20 23.89 1.97 -2.09
N PRO A 21 25.13 1.58 -1.71
CA PRO A 21 25.50 1.40 -0.30
C PRO A 21 25.26 2.64 0.56
N GLN A 22 25.44 3.84 -0.01
CA GLN A 22 25.15 5.09 0.68
C GLN A 22 23.68 5.22 1.05
N ALA A 23 22.76 4.86 0.14
CA ALA A 23 21.32 4.92 0.41
C ALA A 23 20.93 3.97 1.55
N VAL A 24 21.51 2.77 1.57
CA VAL A 24 21.31 1.80 2.66
C VAL A 24 21.84 2.34 3.99
N ALA A 25 23.05 2.91 4.00
CA ALA A 25 23.65 3.47 5.21
C ALA A 25 22.84 4.64 5.80
N GLU A 26 22.28 5.50 4.94
CA GLU A 26 21.40 6.60 5.35
C GLU A 26 20.08 6.10 5.95
N ILE A 27 19.48 5.06 5.35
CA ILE A 27 18.26 4.42 5.89
C ILE A 27 18.55 3.78 7.26
N VAL A 28 19.63 2.99 7.36
CA VAL A 28 20.02 2.32 8.60
C VAL A 28 20.20 3.32 9.73
N ARG A 29 20.92 4.42 9.47
CA ARG A 29 21.15 5.48 10.46
C ARG A 29 19.85 6.21 10.81
N GLY A 30 19.06 6.58 9.81
CA GLY A 30 17.86 7.39 10.02
C GLY A 30 16.71 6.64 10.71
N GLN A 31 16.60 5.33 10.49
CA GLN A 31 15.54 4.49 11.06
C GLN A 31 16.02 3.56 12.17
N LEU A 32 17.29 3.68 12.58
CA LEU A 32 17.93 2.83 13.58
C LEU A 32 17.72 1.34 13.27
N ILE A 33 17.91 0.95 12.00
CA ILE A 33 17.72 -0.43 11.58
C ILE A 33 18.81 -1.30 12.20
N THR A 34 18.37 -2.34 12.89
CA THR A 34 19.22 -3.37 13.47
C THR A 34 18.88 -4.71 12.84
N ARG A 35 19.68 -5.73 13.17
CA ARG A 35 19.44 -7.14 12.77
C ARG A 35 18.09 -7.70 13.25
N ASP A 36 17.44 -6.99 14.16
CA ASP A 36 16.20 -7.39 14.83
C ASP A 36 14.99 -6.55 14.38
N SER A 37 15.21 -5.46 13.63
CA SER A 37 14.15 -4.53 13.24
C SER A 37 13.02 -5.20 12.44
N PHE A 38 13.34 -6.26 11.71
CA PHE A 38 12.40 -7.00 10.85
C PHE A 38 11.73 -8.21 11.54
N ARG A 39 12.00 -8.46 12.83
CA ARG A 39 11.37 -9.60 13.55
C ARG A 39 9.84 -9.58 13.51
N ALA A 40 9.23 -8.39 13.43
CA ALA A 40 7.78 -8.27 13.28
C ALA A 40 7.25 -8.93 12.00
N LEU A 41 8.03 -8.90 10.91
CA LEU A 41 7.65 -9.55 9.65
C LEU A 41 7.84 -11.07 9.69
N ASP A 42 8.81 -11.58 10.46
CA ASP A 42 9.05 -13.03 10.62
C ASP A 42 7.83 -13.76 11.21
N ALA A 43 6.98 -13.05 11.96
CA ALA A 43 5.75 -13.58 12.55
C ALA A 43 4.52 -13.47 11.64
N MET A 44 4.67 -12.87 10.44
CA MET A 44 3.58 -12.63 9.50
C MET A 44 3.68 -13.59 8.31
N ALA A 45 2.54 -14.05 7.81
CA ALA A 45 2.53 -14.84 6.59
C ALA A 45 2.91 -13.95 5.41
N GLN A 46 4.00 -14.30 4.73
CA GLN A 46 4.46 -13.64 3.51
C GLN A 46 3.68 -14.18 2.30
N ILE A 47 3.31 -13.29 1.38
CA ILE A 47 2.75 -13.61 0.07
C ILE A 47 3.63 -12.88 -0.95
N THR A 48 4.01 -13.57 -2.02
CA THR A 48 4.91 -13.02 -3.04
C THR A 48 4.15 -12.90 -4.36
N ASP A 49 4.32 -11.77 -5.04
CA ASP A 49 3.72 -11.55 -6.36
C ASP A 49 4.63 -12.08 -7.50
N PRO A 50 4.17 -12.07 -8.77
CA PRO A 50 4.95 -12.57 -9.90
C PRO A 50 6.30 -11.87 -10.11
N ASP A 51 6.45 -10.62 -9.66
CA ASP A 51 7.69 -9.85 -9.76
C ASP A 51 8.65 -10.14 -8.58
N GLY A 52 8.25 -10.99 -7.64
CA GLY A 52 9.02 -11.31 -6.44
C GLY A 52 8.87 -10.31 -5.30
N LYS A 53 7.90 -9.39 -5.37
CA LYS A 53 7.60 -8.43 -4.30
C LYS A 53 6.80 -9.11 -3.20
N SER A 54 7.10 -8.73 -1.96
CA SER A 54 6.59 -9.35 -0.76
C SER A 54 5.53 -8.50 -0.07
N PHE A 55 4.44 -9.16 0.27
CA PHE A 55 3.32 -8.66 1.04
C PHE A 55 3.23 -9.46 2.33
N PHE A 56 2.80 -8.85 3.43
CA PHE A 56 2.69 -9.56 4.71
C PHE A 56 1.28 -9.42 5.27
N VAL A 57 0.66 -10.56 5.58
CA VAL A 57 -0.68 -10.65 6.17
C VAL A 57 -0.63 -10.14 7.60
N ILE A 58 -1.50 -9.18 7.92
CA ILE A 58 -1.66 -8.65 9.27
C ILE A 58 -2.35 -9.70 10.15
N PRO A 59 -1.71 -10.17 11.24
CA PRO A 59 -2.34 -11.10 12.17
C PRO A 59 -3.59 -10.52 12.82
N ARG A 60 -4.52 -11.39 13.22
CA ARG A 60 -5.68 -10.97 14.00
C ARG A 60 -5.24 -10.42 15.35
N GLY A 61 -5.88 -9.33 15.79
CA GLY A 61 -5.56 -8.67 17.04
C GLY A 61 -4.41 -7.66 16.98
N THR A 62 -3.71 -7.54 15.83
CA THR A 62 -2.68 -6.50 15.63
C THR A 62 -3.27 -5.10 15.82
N GLY A 63 -2.57 -4.28 16.61
CA GLY A 63 -2.93 -2.88 16.83
C GLY A 63 -2.59 -1.99 15.63
N GLY A 64 -3.17 -0.79 15.58
CA GLY A 64 -2.93 0.15 14.50
C GLY A 64 -1.46 0.57 14.36
N ASP A 65 -0.78 0.81 15.48
CA ASP A 65 0.64 1.19 15.47
C ASP A 65 1.56 0.06 14.99
N ASP A 66 1.29 -1.17 15.40
CA ASP A 66 2.03 -2.35 14.93
C ASP A 66 1.82 -2.59 13.44
N ALA A 67 0.58 -2.41 12.95
CA ALA A 67 0.28 -2.48 11.52
C ALA A 67 1.00 -1.38 10.74
N ARG A 68 0.99 -0.13 11.23
CA ARG A 68 1.73 0.99 10.61
C ARG A 68 3.23 0.71 10.54
N ARG A 69 3.80 0.17 11.62
CA ARG A 69 5.20 -0.26 11.65
C ARG A 69 5.46 -1.38 10.64
N ALA A 70 4.61 -2.39 10.59
CA ALA A 70 4.74 -3.49 9.63
C ALA A 70 4.70 -2.99 8.18
N VAL A 71 3.82 -2.04 7.87
CA VAL A 71 3.74 -1.42 6.53
C VAL A 71 5.05 -0.72 6.14
N LEU A 72 5.66 0.04 7.06
CA LEU A 72 6.96 0.66 6.79
C LEU A 72 8.06 -0.39 6.59
N LEU A 73 8.07 -1.43 7.43
CA LEU A 73 9.02 -2.53 7.30
C LEU A 73 8.84 -3.28 5.99
N THR A 74 7.62 -3.44 5.48
CA THR A 74 7.37 -4.08 4.18
C THR A 74 7.93 -3.26 3.02
N TYR A 75 7.78 -1.93 3.01
CA TYR A 75 8.46 -1.07 2.04
C TYR A 75 9.98 -1.25 2.10
N LEU A 76 10.56 -1.19 3.31
CA LEU A 76 12.00 -1.35 3.51
C LEU A 76 12.48 -2.71 3.01
N PHE A 77 11.77 -3.78 3.39
CA PHE A 77 12.06 -5.17 3.05
C PHE A 77 12.18 -5.38 1.55
N ASN A 78 11.26 -4.80 0.77
CA ASN A 78 11.24 -4.95 -0.67
C ASN A 78 12.35 -4.19 -1.40
N ALA A 79 13.02 -3.23 -0.73
CA ALA A 79 14.09 -2.42 -1.32
C ALA A 79 13.70 -1.69 -2.63
N GLY A 80 12.41 -1.32 -2.76
CA GLY A 80 11.82 -0.69 -3.93
C GLY A 80 10.36 -1.09 -4.11
N THR A 81 9.66 -0.41 -5.01
CA THR A 81 8.25 -0.74 -5.33
C THR A 81 8.12 -1.59 -6.59
N GLY A 82 9.13 -1.56 -7.46
CA GLY A 82 9.09 -2.24 -8.75
C GLY A 82 8.11 -1.61 -9.75
N TYR A 83 7.51 -0.47 -9.40
CA TYR A 83 6.63 0.27 -10.30
C TYR A 83 7.39 0.69 -11.57
N ALA A 84 6.72 0.62 -12.72
CA ALA A 84 7.28 0.89 -14.05
C ALA A 84 8.45 -0.02 -14.53
N ARG A 85 8.83 -1.07 -13.80
CA ARG A 85 9.90 -2.00 -14.25
C ARG A 85 9.53 -2.89 -15.42
N SER A 86 8.24 -3.17 -15.63
CA SER A 86 7.75 -4.05 -16.70
C SER A 86 7.73 -3.40 -18.09
N GLY A 87 8.24 -2.18 -18.24
CA GLY A 87 8.28 -1.45 -19.53
C GLY A 87 6.90 -0.99 -20.02
N ALA A 88 5.83 -1.28 -19.27
CA ALA A 88 4.50 -0.75 -19.55
C ALA A 88 4.48 0.77 -19.39
N ARG A 89 3.70 1.45 -20.25
CA ARG A 89 3.50 2.90 -20.13
C ARG A 89 2.78 3.21 -18.81
N CYS A 90 3.50 3.85 -17.92
CA CYS A 90 3.03 4.32 -16.61
C CYS A 90 2.88 5.85 -16.64
N ASP A 91 2.01 6.41 -15.80
CA ASP A 91 1.76 7.86 -15.77
C ASP A 91 2.88 8.62 -15.02
N PHE A 92 3.62 7.91 -14.15
CA PHE A 92 4.72 8.47 -13.35
C PHE A 92 6.04 7.72 -13.53
N ARG A 93 7.12 8.30 -12.99
CA ARG A 93 8.40 7.63 -12.82
C ARG A 93 8.44 6.93 -11.47
N GLU A 94 9.17 5.81 -11.39
CA GLU A 94 9.44 5.17 -10.10
C GLU A 94 10.19 6.12 -9.17
N THR A 95 9.69 6.27 -7.94
CA THR A 95 10.40 6.99 -6.89
C THR A 95 11.60 6.15 -6.42
N PRO A 96 12.83 6.67 -6.45
CA PRO A 96 14.01 5.90 -6.06
C PRO A 96 13.94 5.42 -4.61
N TYR A 97 14.35 4.17 -4.38
CA TYR A 97 14.53 3.65 -3.02
C TYR A 97 15.66 4.41 -2.31
N GLY A 98 15.36 4.97 -1.13
CA GLY A 98 16.33 5.75 -0.37
C GLY A 98 15.75 6.42 0.87
N ALA A 99 16.62 7.05 1.66
CA ALA A 99 16.22 7.66 2.93
C ALA A 99 15.19 8.80 2.76
N ALA A 100 15.22 9.53 1.63
CA ALA A 100 14.23 10.55 1.32
C ALA A 100 12.83 9.95 1.17
N GLU A 101 12.72 8.84 0.46
CA GLU A 101 11.45 8.16 0.23
C GLU A 101 10.91 7.52 1.52
N VAL A 102 11.79 6.91 2.31
CA VAL A 102 11.45 6.40 3.64
C VAL A 102 10.87 7.51 4.54
N ARG A 103 11.50 8.70 4.55
CA ARG A 103 10.99 9.85 5.31
C ARG A 103 9.62 10.32 4.81
N ARG A 104 9.41 10.33 3.49
CA ARG A 104 8.12 10.70 2.88
C ARG A 104 7.01 9.73 3.32
N ILE A 105 7.27 8.43 3.28
CA ILE A 105 6.33 7.39 3.74
C ILE A 105 6.01 7.57 5.23
N ILE A 106 7.03 7.80 6.07
CA ILE A 106 6.81 8.03 7.51
C ILE A 106 5.94 9.28 7.77
N ALA A 107 6.20 10.37 7.06
CA ALA A 107 5.41 11.59 7.18
C ALA A 107 3.96 11.36 6.76
N ARG A 108 3.74 10.66 5.64
CA ARG A 108 2.40 10.25 5.17
C ARG A 108 1.69 9.38 6.22
N GLN A 109 2.35 8.35 6.73
CA GLN A 109 1.82 7.48 7.77
C GLN A 109 1.45 8.21 9.07
N HIS A 110 2.22 9.23 9.44
CA HIS A 110 1.89 10.04 10.60
C HIS A 110 0.66 10.92 10.37
N ALA A 111 0.54 11.54 9.18
CA ALA A 111 -0.63 12.32 8.79
C ALA A 111 -1.90 11.46 8.67
N ASN A 112 -1.74 10.23 8.17
CA ASN A 112 -2.81 9.25 8.00
C ASN A 112 -2.99 8.32 9.20
N ARG A 113 -2.36 8.57 10.36
CA ARG A 113 -2.38 7.64 11.51
C ARG A 113 -3.78 7.21 11.97
N TRP A 114 -4.77 8.07 11.73
CA TRP A 114 -6.18 7.83 12.06
C TRP A 114 -6.79 6.67 11.26
N SER A 115 -6.30 6.36 10.05
CA SER A 115 -6.80 5.23 9.26
C SER A 115 -6.39 3.87 9.84
N TYR A 116 -5.25 3.82 10.55
CA TYR A 116 -4.79 2.58 11.20
C TYR A 116 -5.68 2.16 12.38
N ALA A 117 -6.54 3.05 12.90
CA ALA A 117 -7.50 2.70 13.95
C ALA A 117 -8.52 1.65 13.50
N ALA A 118 -8.79 1.52 12.19
CA ALA A 118 -9.73 0.54 11.67
C ALA A 118 -9.18 -0.89 11.58
N VAL A 119 -7.85 -1.09 11.66
CA VAL A 119 -7.20 -2.40 11.45
C VAL A 119 -7.83 -3.48 12.33
N ARG A 120 -7.92 -3.22 13.63
CA ARG A 120 -8.48 -4.18 14.59
C ARG A 120 -9.95 -4.47 14.30
N GLY A 121 -10.73 -3.46 13.92
CA GLY A 121 -12.14 -3.61 13.57
C GLY A 121 -12.35 -4.50 12.35
N ILE A 122 -11.53 -4.32 11.30
CA ILE A 122 -11.58 -5.12 10.08
C ILE A 122 -11.19 -6.57 10.37
N CYS A 123 -10.10 -6.81 11.09
CA CYS A 123 -9.69 -8.17 11.46
C CYS A 123 -10.76 -8.89 12.31
N ASN A 124 -11.39 -8.18 13.24
CA ASN A 124 -12.38 -8.75 14.16
C ASN A 124 -13.72 -9.07 13.48
N THR A 125 -14.03 -8.40 12.35
CA THR A 125 -15.26 -8.64 11.58
C THR A 125 -15.06 -9.68 10.47
N GLY A 126 -13.93 -10.41 10.50
CA GLY A 126 -13.60 -11.45 9.54
C GLY A 126 -12.91 -10.95 8.27
N GLY A 127 -12.61 -9.66 8.17
CA GLY A 127 -11.79 -9.10 7.11
C GLY A 127 -10.32 -9.52 7.23
N CYS A 128 -9.56 -9.30 6.16
CA CYS A 128 -8.13 -9.56 6.06
C CYS A 128 -7.41 -8.31 5.56
N LEU A 129 -6.18 -8.09 6.02
CA LEU A 129 -5.32 -7.01 5.56
C LEU A 129 -3.93 -7.56 5.22
N VAL A 130 -3.32 -6.97 4.21
CA VAL A 130 -1.92 -7.16 3.87
C VAL A 130 -1.19 -5.83 3.83
N THR A 131 0.05 -5.82 4.25
CA THR A 131 1.00 -4.73 3.98
C THR A 131 1.45 -4.80 2.53
N THR A 132 1.72 -3.65 1.92
CA THR A 132 2.13 -3.55 0.52
C THR A 132 3.55 -2.97 0.37
N PRO A 133 4.25 -3.24 -0.74
CA PRO A 133 5.52 -2.59 -1.07
C PRO A 133 5.44 -1.06 -1.19
N ASN A 134 4.25 -0.47 -1.35
CA ASN A 134 4.03 0.97 -1.51
C ASN A 134 3.86 1.72 -0.18
N GLY A 135 3.98 1.01 0.95
CA GLY A 135 3.84 1.61 2.28
C GLY A 135 2.39 1.91 2.67
N VAL A 136 1.41 1.23 2.06
CA VAL A 136 -0.01 1.27 2.45
C VAL A 136 -0.51 -0.12 2.85
N LEU A 137 -1.68 -0.19 3.48
CA LEU A 137 -2.43 -1.43 3.68
C LEU A 137 -3.38 -1.67 2.52
N MET A 138 -3.53 -2.93 2.12
CA MET A 138 -4.62 -3.38 1.27
C MET A 138 -5.51 -4.32 2.07
N ALA A 139 -6.82 -4.07 2.05
CA ALA A 139 -7.78 -4.79 2.88
C ALA A 139 -8.96 -5.30 2.07
N LEU A 140 -9.50 -6.44 2.53
CA LEU A 140 -10.67 -7.07 1.93
C LEU A 140 -11.57 -7.61 3.06
N GLY A 141 -12.88 -7.35 2.96
CA GLY A 141 -13.89 -7.82 3.93
C GLY A 141 -13.97 -6.99 5.22
N GLY A 142 -14.92 -7.35 6.12
CA GLY A 142 -15.11 -6.71 7.44
C GLY A 142 -16.24 -5.66 7.56
N ASN A 143 -17.34 -5.83 6.82
CA ASN A 143 -18.41 -4.86 6.49
C ASN A 143 -18.82 -3.73 7.47
N ARG A 144 -18.85 -2.50 6.92
CA ARG A 144 -19.98 -1.54 6.73
C ARG A 144 -19.49 -0.09 6.51
N ILE A 145 -18.20 0.16 6.58
CA ILE A 145 -17.63 1.50 6.44
C ILE A 145 -17.26 1.75 4.97
N HIS A 146 -17.96 2.71 4.37
CA HIS A 146 -17.76 3.32 3.05
C HIS A 146 -18.08 2.47 1.79
N THR A 147 -19.37 2.13 1.61
CA THR A 147 -19.92 1.70 0.30
C THR A 147 -20.22 2.87 -0.65
N GLN A 148 -19.88 4.11 -0.29
CA GLN A 148 -20.42 5.32 -0.94
C GLN A 148 -19.45 6.10 -1.84
N PHE A 149 -18.19 5.66 -2.00
CA PHE A 149 -17.19 6.35 -2.83
C PHE A 149 -16.50 5.42 -3.85
N SER A 150 -17.18 4.34 -4.23
CA SER A 150 -16.59 3.27 -5.03
C SER A 150 -16.62 3.59 -6.53
N HIS A 151 -15.48 4.00 -7.08
CA HIS A 151 -15.20 3.87 -8.51
C HIS A 151 -14.23 2.70 -8.73
N ARG A 152 -14.79 1.56 -9.16
CA ARG A 152 -14.13 0.37 -9.77
C ARG A 152 -12.71 0.05 -9.28
N GLY A 153 -12.62 -0.84 -8.29
CA GLY A 153 -11.36 -1.47 -7.85
C GLY A 153 -11.18 -1.46 -6.33
N GLY A 154 -11.32 -0.28 -5.71
CA GLY A 154 -11.39 -0.13 -4.26
C GLY A 154 -11.69 1.30 -3.86
N THR A 155 -11.37 1.66 -2.62
CA THR A 155 -11.39 3.04 -2.13
C THR A 155 -10.24 3.23 -1.17
N MET A 156 -9.42 4.26 -1.40
CA MET A 156 -8.40 4.67 -0.45
C MET A 156 -9.01 5.45 0.71
N TRP A 157 -8.63 5.09 1.95
CA TRP A 157 -9.00 5.77 3.18
C TRP A 157 -7.76 5.98 4.05
N GLY A 158 -7.13 7.16 3.92
CA GLY A 158 -5.82 7.41 4.54
C GLY A 158 -4.74 6.53 3.90
N ASP A 159 -4.14 5.62 4.67
CA ASP A 159 -3.20 4.60 4.17
C ASP A 159 -3.84 3.20 4.00
N LEU A 160 -5.17 3.12 3.93
CA LEU A 160 -5.91 1.86 3.82
C LEU A 160 -6.67 1.79 2.48
N PHE A 161 -6.15 0.98 1.56
CA PHE A 161 -6.84 0.63 0.32
C PHE A 161 -7.87 -0.48 0.58
N LEU A 162 -9.15 -0.12 0.55
CA LEU A 162 -10.26 -1.05 0.71
C LEU A 162 -10.66 -1.62 -0.65
N VAL A 163 -10.29 -2.87 -0.91
CA VAL A 163 -10.62 -3.54 -2.18
C VAL A 163 -12.13 -3.75 -2.28
N ASN A 164 -12.71 -3.33 -3.40
CA ASN A 164 -14.10 -3.63 -3.72
C ASN A 164 -14.23 -5.13 -3.99
N ALA A 165 -14.95 -5.83 -3.14
CA ALA A 165 -15.37 -7.19 -3.41
C ALA A 165 -16.78 -7.38 -2.88
N ASP A 166 -17.62 -8.08 -3.65
CA ASP A 166 -18.89 -8.62 -3.15
C ASP A 166 -18.61 -9.51 -1.93
N ARG A 167 -19.66 -9.93 -1.19
CA ARG A 167 -19.48 -10.77 0.02
C ARG A 167 -18.48 -11.92 -0.22
N VAL A 168 -17.26 -11.77 0.28
CA VAL A 168 -16.21 -12.77 0.15
C VAL A 168 -16.23 -13.68 1.36
N ALA A 169 -16.43 -14.98 1.13
CA ALA A 169 -16.42 -15.99 2.19
C ALA A 169 -15.02 -16.24 2.77
N ASP A 170 -13.97 -16.14 1.93
CA ASP A 170 -12.57 -16.22 2.33
C ASP A 170 -11.76 -14.98 1.90
N PRO A 171 -11.76 -13.90 2.72
CA PRO A 171 -10.99 -12.70 2.41
C PRO A 171 -9.49 -12.91 2.30
N ALA A 172 -8.93 -13.87 3.05
CA ALA A 172 -7.50 -14.13 3.07
C ALA A 172 -7.07 -14.88 1.80
N GLY A 173 -7.83 -15.89 1.38
CA GLY A 173 -7.65 -16.55 0.09
C GLY A 173 -7.75 -15.57 -1.07
N ARG A 174 -8.77 -14.70 -1.06
CA ARG A 174 -8.93 -13.73 -2.14
C ARG A 174 -7.81 -12.70 -2.23
N LEU A 175 -7.33 -12.18 -1.10
CA LEU A 175 -6.16 -11.28 -1.10
C LEU A 175 -4.90 -12.00 -1.59
N ARG A 176 -4.72 -13.27 -1.22
CA ARG A 176 -3.62 -14.09 -1.74
C ARG A 176 -3.70 -14.23 -3.25
N ASP A 177 -4.87 -14.58 -3.80
CA ASP A 177 -5.06 -14.69 -5.26
C ASP A 177 -4.72 -13.37 -5.98
N ILE A 178 -5.12 -12.22 -5.42
CA ILE A 178 -4.83 -10.91 -5.99
C ILE A 178 -3.31 -10.67 -6.03
N VAL A 179 -2.62 -10.94 -4.92
CA VAL A 179 -1.17 -10.74 -4.83
C VAL A 179 -0.43 -11.73 -5.75
N GLU A 180 -0.73 -13.02 -5.67
CA GLU A 180 -0.04 -14.06 -6.43
C GLU A 180 -0.27 -13.94 -7.94
N SER A 181 -1.44 -13.44 -8.36
CA SER A 181 -1.69 -13.13 -9.78
C SER A 181 -1.10 -11.79 -10.22
N GLY A 182 -0.71 -10.92 -9.28
CA GLY A 182 -0.30 -9.55 -9.55
C GLY A 182 -1.40 -8.68 -10.15
N ARG A 183 -2.68 -9.04 -9.98
CA ARG A 183 -3.81 -8.38 -10.64
C ARG A 183 -5.04 -8.33 -9.75
N LEU A 184 -5.85 -7.28 -9.89
CA LEU A 184 -7.11 -7.16 -9.15
C LEU A 184 -8.23 -8.01 -9.78
N GLY A 185 -8.06 -9.34 -9.70
CA GLY A 185 -8.93 -10.33 -10.32
C GLY A 185 -8.66 -10.57 -11.81
N PRO A 186 -9.34 -11.57 -12.42
CA PRO A 186 -9.17 -11.90 -13.83
C PRO A 186 -9.46 -10.71 -14.74
N GLY A 187 -8.49 -10.30 -15.56
CA GLY A 187 -8.64 -9.15 -16.48
C GLY A 187 -8.64 -7.78 -15.79
N GLY A 188 -8.47 -7.69 -14.47
CA GLY A 188 -8.42 -6.42 -13.73
C GLY A 188 -7.18 -5.55 -14.02
N PRO A 189 -6.97 -4.42 -13.32
CA PRO A 189 -5.71 -3.69 -13.39
C PRO A 189 -4.53 -4.52 -12.87
N ASP A 190 -3.34 -4.18 -13.39
CA ASP A 190 -2.07 -4.61 -12.82
C ASP A 190 -1.93 -4.08 -11.38
N LEU A 191 -1.59 -4.96 -10.44
CA LEU A 191 -1.57 -4.62 -9.02
C LEU A 191 -0.46 -3.62 -8.68
N SER A 192 0.69 -3.68 -9.35
CA SER A 192 1.79 -2.74 -9.09
C SER A 192 1.42 -1.32 -9.49
N ARG A 193 0.74 -1.17 -10.63
CA ARG A 193 0.25 0.13 -11.12
C ARG A 193 -0.90 0.65 -10.27
N LEU A 194 -1.85 -0.23 -9.92
CA LEU A 194 -2.94 0.12 -9.03
C LEU A 194 -2.41 0.59 -7.67
N LEU A 195 -1.51 -0.16 -7.03
CA LEU A 195 -0.97 0.23 -5.73
C LEU A 195 -0.17 1.55 -5.78
N HIS A 196 0.42 1.90 -6.93
CA HIS A 196 1.03 3.21 -7.10
C HIS A 196 -0.02 4.33 -7.20
N HIS A 197 -1.07 4.11 -7.99
CA HIS A 197 -2.21 5.02 -8.07
C HIS A 197 -2.85 5.26 -6.68
N GLU A 198 -3.10 4.17 -5.95
CA GLU A 198 -3.63 4.20 -4.60
C GLU A 198 -2.68 4.92 -3.61
N GLU A 199 -1.37 4.73 -3.76
CA GLU A 199 -0.37 5.45 -2.95
C GLU A 199 -0.44 6.97 -3.15
N ILE A 200 -0.77 7.46 -4.35
CA ILE A 200 -0.99 8.88 -4.60
C ILE A 200 -2.26 9.38 -3.89
N HIS A 201 -3.34 8.60 -3.91
CA HIS A 201 -4.51 8.93 -3.09
C HIS A 201 -4.18 8.99 -1.60
N ALA A 202 -3.33 8.10 -1.10
CA ALA A 202 -2.86 8.17 0.28
C ALA A 202 -2.08 9.46 0.58
N GLN A 203 -1.31 9.97 -0.38
CA GLN A 203 -0.67 11.29 -0.28
C GLN A 203 -1.71 12.41 -0.21
N GLN A 204 -2.73 12.37 -1.07
CA GLN A 204 -3.82 13.37 -1.07
C GLN A 204 -4.57 13.38 0.27
N TRP A 205 -4.81 12.22 0.89
CA TRP A 205 -5.35 12.12 2.25
C TRP A 205 -4.41 12.70 3.30
N ALA A 206 -3.10 12.48 3.19
CA ALA A 206 -2.13 13.05 4.13
C ALA A 206 -2.09 14.58 4.06
N GLU A 207 -2.26 15.17 2.87
CA GLU A 207 -2.29 16.62 2.67
C GLU A 207 -3.59 17.27 3.15
N LEU A 208 -4.74 16.64 2.86
CA LEU A 208 -6.05 17.23 3.12
C LEU A 208 -6.66 16.79 4.45
N GLY A 209 -6.25 15.64 4.96
CA GLY A 209 -6.78 15.03 6.17
C GLY A 209 -8.21 14.50 6.02
N PRO A 210 -8.74 13.87 7.10
CA PRO A 210 -9.96 13.08 7.02
C PRO A 210 -11.24 13.90 6.78
N ILE A 211 -11.18 15.21 7.03
CA ILE A 211 -12.32 16.12 6.92
C ILE A 211 -12.36 16.78 5.54
N ARG A 212 -11.22 17.30 5.05
CA ARG A 212 -11.20 18.08 3.81
C ARG A 212 -11.16 17.19 2.57
N MET A 213 -10.57 16.00 2.65
CA MET A 213 -10.47 15.09 1.50
C MET A 213 -11.86 14.70 0.97
N PRO A 214 -12.81 14.17 1.78
CA PRO A 214 -14.14 13.83 1.27
C PRO A 214 -14.90 15.03 0.69
N ALA A 215 -14.82 16.18 1.36
CA ALA A 215 -15.51 17.40 0.92
C ALA A 215 -14.99 17.90 -0.44
N ARG A 216 -13.65 17.90 -0.63
CA ARG A 216 -13.05 18.30 -1.90
C ARG A 216 -13.29 17.27 -2.99
N TYR A 217 -13.19 15.98 -2.68
CA TYR A 217 -13.43 14.92 -3.65
C TYR A 217 -14.85 15.00 -4.20
N LEU A 218 -15.86 15.17 -3.33
CA LEU A 218 -17.26 15.34 -3.74
C LEU A 218 -17.48 16.59 -4.61
N ALA A 219 -16.83 17.71 -4.28
CA ALA A 219 -16.93 18.93 -5.05
C ALA A 219 -16.33 18.76 -6.47
N GLU A 220 -15.17 18.11 -6.58
CA GLU A 220 -14.55 17.82 -7.88
C GLU A 220 -15.34 16.78 -8.67
N GLU A 221 -15.95 15.81 -8.02
CA GLU A 221 -16.83 14.81 -8.66
C GLU A 221 -18.08 15.48 -9.25
N ALA A 222 -18.74 16.35 -8.49
CA ALA A 222 -19.89 17.12 -8.96
C ALA A 222 -19.51 18.01 -10.15
N LYS A 223 -18.35 18.66 -10.10
CA LYS A 223 -17.83 19.48 -11.19
C LYS A 223 -17.54 18.65 -12.44
N ALA A 224 -16.90 17.50 -12.31
CA ALA A 224 -16.60 16.59 -13.43
C ALA A 224 -17.89 16.09 -14.09
N ARG A 225 -18.92 15.79 -13.31
CA ARG A 225 -20.24 15.37 -13.81
C ARG A 225 -20.97 16.48 -14.57
N ILE A 226 -20.87 17.74 -14.12
CA ILE A 226 -21.52 18.89 -14.76
C ILE A 226 -20.80 19.31 -16.04
N LEU A 227 -19.47 19.41 -16.00
CA LEU A 227 -18.67 19.93 -17.11
C LEU A 227 -18.25 18.86 -18.13
N GLY A 228 -18.45 17.58 -17.79
CA GLY A 228 -17.84 16.46 -18.50
C GLY A 228 -16.35 16.35 -18.18
N GLY A 229 -15.89 15.16 -17.81
CA GLY A 229 -14.48 14.91 -17.53
C GLY A 229 -14.25 13.91 -16.41
N ILE A 230 -13.01 13.85 -15.96
CA ILE A 230 -12.55 12.99 -14.85
C ILE A 230 -12.30 13.88 -13.64
N ASN A 231 -12.62 13.37 -12.45
CA ASN A 231 -12.32 14.01 -11.18
C ASN A 231 -10.82 14.36 -11.10
N ARG A 232 -10.50 15.57 -10.63
CA ARG A 232 -9.11 16.03 -10.56
C ARG A 232 -8.22 15.12 -9.72
N PHE A 233 -8.74 14.56 -8.63
CA PHE A 233 -7.97 13.66 -7.76
C PHE A 233 -7.55 12.38 -8.51
N GLU A 234 -8.45 11.82 -9.31
CA GLU A 234 -8.19 10.65 -10.16
C GLU A 234 -7.20 10.97 -11.29
N LYS A 235 -7.32 12.17 -11.88
CA LYS A 235 -6.38 12.65 -12.90
C LYS A 235 -4.97 12.82 -12.33
N ASP A 236 -4.87 13.44 -11.16
CA ASP A 236 -3.60 13.70 -10.47
C ASP A 236 -2.98 12.39 -9.93
N ALA A 237 -3.77 11.33 -9.76
CA ALA A 237 -3.33 9.98 -9.37
C ALA A 237 -2.92 9.08 -10.55
N GLY A 238 -3.01 9.56 -11.79
CA GLY A 238 -2.65 8.78 -12.98
C GLY A 238 -3.77 7.84 -13.41
N PRO A 239 -4.65 8.26 -14.34
CA PRO A 239 -5.81 7.47 -14.73
C PRO A 239 -5.43 6.15 -15.41
N SER A 240 -4.31 6.10 -16.14
CA SER A 240 -3.88 4.85 -16.78
C SER A 240 -3.48 3.81 -15.73
N ASP A 241 -2.97 4.23 -14.57
CA ASP A 241 -2.41 3.35 -13.55
C ASP A 241 -3.45 2.79 -12.58
N GLY A 242 -4.58 3.49 -12.39
CA GLY A 242 -5.75 2.95 -11.69
C GLY A 242 -6.60 1.99 -12.54
N GLY A 243 -6.27 1.84 -13.83
CA GLY A 243 -7.07 1.05 -14.78
C GLY A 243 -8.27 1.81 -15.38
N TYR A 244 -8.29 3.14 -15.25
CA TYR A 244 -9.33 4.00 -15.80
C TYR A 244 -9.02 4.35 -17.27
N ARG A 245 -9.57 3.53 -18.18
CA ARG A 245 -9.69 3.86 -19.62
C ARG A 245 -11.10 3.58 -20.10
#